data_AF-A0A1V2ZBZ2-F1
#
_entry.id   AF-A0A1V2ZBZ2-F1
#
_cell.length_a   1.000
_cell.length_b   1.000
_cell.length_c   1.000
_cell.angle_alpha   90.00
_cell.angle_beta   90.00
_cell.angle_gamma   90.00
#
_symmetry.space_group_name_H-M   'P 1'
#
loop_
_entity.id
_entity.type
_entity.pdbx_description
1 polymer ?
#
loop_
_entity_poly.entity_id
_entity_poly.type
_entity_poly.pdbx_seq_one_letter_code
_entity_poly.pdbx_strand_id
1 'polypeptide(L)'
;MMEKFHHTLPDGFELVLPRFENVSIGTIRKTRKLSGLDQTFTLLESVMTDEQLEHLDELDKTQFNDLMMAWKDGSDIDLGESTASSTS
;
A
#
# COMPACT_ATOMS: atom_id res chain seq x y z
N MET A 1 -9.44 10.12 17.58
CA MET A 1 -9.43 8.81 16.92
C MET A 1 -8.72 8.99 15.61
N MET A 2 -7.69 8.21 15.30
CA MET A 2 -7.05 8.24 13.97
C MET A 2 -8.07 7.72 12.96
N GLU A 3 -8.37 8.49 11.93
CA GLU A 3 -9.21 8.02 10.84
C GLU A 3 -8.53 6.86 10.12
N LYS A 4 -9.32 5.84 9.76
CA LYS A 4 -8.88 4.69 9.00
C LYS A 4 -9.20 4.89 7.52
N PHE A 5 -8.41 4.25 6.68
CA PHE A 5 -8.72 4.08 5.27
C PHE A 5 -9.63 2.88 5.09
N HIS A 6 -10.70 3.06 4.32
CA HIS A 6 -11.69 2.03 4.00
C HIS A 6 -11.77 1.90 2.49
N HIS A 7 -11.65 0.68 1.98
CA HIS A 7 -11.74 0.41 0.54
C HIS A 7 -12.41 -0.94 0.29
N THR A 8 -13.45 -0.95 -0.54
CA THR A 8 -14.16 -2.18 -0.90
C THR A 8 -13.54 -2.81 -2.13
N LEU A 9 -13.11 -4.06 -1.98
CA LEU A 9 -12.55 -4.86 -3.06
C LEU A 9 -13.65 -5.39 -4.00
N PRO A 10 -13.29 -5.85 -5.21
CA PRO A 10 -14.26 -6.33 -6.21
C PRO A 10 -15.09 -7.54 -5.78
N ASP A 11 -14.58 -8.34 -4.85
CA ASP A 11 -15.26 -9.48 -4.23
C ASP A 11 -16.26 -9.06 -3.12
N GLY A 12 -16.31 -7.77 -2.80
CA GLY A 12 -17.16 -7.19 -1.76
C GLY A 12 -16.51 -7.12 -0.37
N PHE A 13 -15.25 -7.55 -0.22
CA PHE A 13 -14.53 -7.47 1.05
C PHE A 13 -14.11 -6.02 1.36
N GLU A 14 -14.26 -5.57 2.61
CA GLU A 14 -13.86 -4.23 3.02
C GLU A 14 -12.46 -4.24 3.67
N LEU A 15 -11.47 -3.67 2.97
CA LEU A 15 -10.17 -3.40 3.53
C LEU A 15 -10.24 -2.21 4.49
N VAL A 16 -9.72 -2.40 5.70
CA VAL A 16 -9.66 -1.39 6.75
C VAL A 16 -8.21 -1.27 7.19
N LEU A 17 -7.56 -0.16 6.85
CA LEU A 17 -6.14 0.09 7.07
C LEU A 17 -5.94 1.41 7.82
N PRO A 18 -4.80 1.65 8.49
CA PRO A 18 -4.43 3.02 8.83
C PRO A 18 -4.29 3.86 7.55
N ARG A 19 -4.64 5.15 7.59
CA ARG A 19 -4.24 6.07 6.52
C ARG A 19 -2.73 6.05 6.36
N PHE A 20 -2.25 6.26 5.13
CA PHE A 20 -0.81 6.20 4.83
C PHE A 20 0.03 7.15 5.70
N GLU A 21 -0.46 8.36 5.99
CA GLU A 21 0.16 9.33 6.91
C GLU A 21 0.37 8.82 8.35
N ASN A 22 -0.42 7.82 8.76
CA ASN A 22 -0.37 7.22 10.09
C ASN A 22 0.55 5.98 10.13
N VAL A 23 1.14 5.58 8.99
CA VAL A 23 2.16 4.53 8.95
C VAL A 23 3.41 5.01 9.67
N SER A 24 3.98 4.16 10.53
CA SER A 24 5.12 4.56 11.33
C SER A 24 6.33 4.92 10.45
N ILE A 25 6.93 6.09 10.69
CA ILE A 25 8.19 6.49 10.05
C ILE A 25 9.29 5.46 10.28
N GLY A 26 9.24 4.75 11.41
CA GLY A 26 10.14 3.64 11.72
C GLY A 26 10.07 2.51 10.69
N THR A 27 8.87 2.12 10.27
CA THR A 27 8.64 1.11 9.23
C THR A 27 9.14 1.62 7.88
N ILE A 28 8.71 2.81 7.46
CA ILE A 28 9.13 3.43 6.19
C ILE A 28 10.66 3.52 6.10
N ARG A 29 11.31 4.00 7.18
CA ARG A 29 12.78 4.08 7.24
C ARG A 29 13.43 2.71 7.13
N LYS A 30 12.87 1.65 7.74
CA LYS A 30 13.45 0.29 7.69
C LYS A 30 13.35 -0.32 6.29
N THR A 31 12.28 -0.03 5.57
CA THR A 31 11.99 -0.60 4.24
C THR A 31 12.56 0.21 3.08
N ARG A 32 13.00 1.47 3.30
CA ARG A 32 13.59 2.38 2.28
C ARG A 32 14.75 1.85 1.43
N LYS A 33 15.38 0.75 1.87
CA LYS A 33 16.54 0.14 1.20
C LYS A 33 16.14 -1.03 0.29
N LEU A 34 14.89 -1.45 0.35
CA LEU A 34 14.34 -2.54 -0.44
C LEU A 34 14.00 -2.02 -1.84
N SER A 35 13.75 -2.95 -2.77
CA SER A 35 13.19 -2.57 -4.07
C SER A 35 11.79 -1.95 -3.87
N GLY A 36 11.31 -1.13 -4.81
CA GLY A 36 10.01 -0.47 -4.67
C GLY A 36 8.85 -1.46 -4.43
N LEU A 37 8.94 -2.65 -5.05
CA LEU A 37 7.96 -3.73 -4.87
C LEU A 37 8.04 -4.33 -3.47
N ASP A 38 9.25 -4.75 -3.06
CA ASP A 38 9.48 -5.36 -1.73
C ASP A 38 9.15 -4.38 -0.60
N GLN A 39 9.47 -3.09 -0.78
CA GLN A 39 9.12 -2.03 0.16
C GLN A 39 7.61 -1.91 0.32
N THR A 40 6.86 -1.97 -0.80
CA THR A 40 5.40 -1.86 -0.80
C THR A 40 4.77 -3.04 -0.07
N PHE A 41 5.15 -4.28 -0.40
CA PHE A 41 4.61 -5.46 0.27
C PHE A 41 5.00 -5.52 1.75
N THR A 42 6.25 -5.20 2.10
CA THR A 42 6.66 -5.13 3.52
C THR A 42 5.85 -4.09 4.30
N LEU A 43 5.45 -2.98 3.67
CA LEU A 43 4.59 -1.97 4.29
C LEU A 43 3.17 -2.51 4.47
N LEU A 44 2.58 -3.11 3.43
CA LEU A 44 1.23 -3.68 3.48
C LEU A 44 1.13 -4.79 4.53
N GLU A 45 2.07 -5.75 4.55
CA GLU A 45 2.16 -6.81 5.56
C GLU A 45 2.28 -6.28 7.00
N SER A 46 2.83 -5.07 7.18
CA SER A 46 2.96 -4.48 8.51
C SER A 46 1.68 -3.82 9.03
N VAL A 47 0.70 -3.57 8.15
CA VAL A 47 -0.54 -2.86 8.48
C VAL A 47 -1.81 -3.66 8.20
N MET A 48 -1.71 -4.72 7.39
CA MET A 48 -2.78 -5.65 7.05
C MET A 48 -2.77 -6.86 7.98
N THR A 49 -3.93 -7.48 8.11
CA THR A 49 -4.08 -8.82 8.70
C THR A 49 -3.89 -9.89 7.63
N ASP A 50 -3.64 -11.14 8.05
CA ASP A 50 -3.47 -12.27 7.12
C ASP A 50 -4.70 -12.45 6.20
N GLU A 51 -5.92 -12.31 6.72
CA GLU A 51 -7.16 -12.35 5.93
C GLU A 51 -7.19 -11.25 4.86
N GLN A 52 -6.78 -10.02 5.19
CA GLN A 52 -6.72 -8.94 4.21
C GLN A 52 -5.67 -9.17 3.12
N LEU A 53 -4.55 -9.83 3.46
CA LEU A 53 -3.52 -10.20 2.50
C LEU A 53 -4.00 -11.30 1.55
N GLU A 54 -4.77 -12.28 2.04
CA GLU A 54 -5.38 -13.30 1.17
C GLU A 54 -6.30 -12.66 0.12
N HIS A 55 -7.11 -11.67 0.51
CA HIS A 55 -7.93 -10.92 -0.44
C HIS A 55 -7.12 -10.01 -1.37
N LEU A 56 -6.00 -9.47 -0.91
CA LEU A 56 -5.06 -8.68 -1.73
C LEU A 56 -4.42 -9.55 -2.83
N ASP A 57 -4.08 -10.79 -2.52
CA ASP A 57 -3.39 -11.72 -3.43
C ASP A 57 -4.26 -12.15 -4.63
N GLU A 58 -5.58 -12.08 -4.48
CA GLU A 58 -6.55 -12.36 -5.56
C GLU A 58 -6.73 -11.17 -6.53
N LEU A 59 -6.16 -10.00 -6.22
CA LEU A 59 -6.29 -8.82 -7.06
C LEU A 59 -5.43 -8.92 -8.32
N ASP A 60 -6.00 -8.47 -9.44
CA ASP A 60 -5.20 -8.23 -10.63
C ASP A 60 -4.33 -6.96 -10.50
N LYS A 61 -3.40 -6.79 -11.43
CA LYS A 61 -2.46 -5.66 -11.43
C LYS A 61 -3.17 -4.29 -11.47
N THR A 62 -4.30 -4.18 -12.16
CA THR A 62 -5.06 -2.93 -12.26
C THR A 62 -5.72 -2.60 -10.93
N GLN A 63 -6.41 -3.58 -10.35
CA GLN A 63 -7.07 -3.46 -9.04
C GLN A 63 -6.08 -3.14 -7.92
N PHE A 64 -4.91 -3.79 -7.94
CA PHE A 64 -3.84 -3.50 -6.99
C PHE A 64 -3.33 -2.06 -7.13
N ASN A 65 -3.11 -1.58 -8.37
CA ASN A 65 -2.70 -0.19 -8.60
C ASN A 65 -3.76 0.80 -8.10
N ASP A 66 -5.03 0.54 -8.36
CA ASP A 66 -6.14 1.40 -7.90
C ASP A 66 -6.18 1.47 -6.37
N LEU A 67 -6.01 0.34 -5.68
CA LEU A 67 -5.90 0.28 -4.22
C LEU A 67 -4.71 1.11 -3.72
N MET A 68 -3.53 0.92 -4.32
CA MET A 68 -2.33 1.64 -3.90
C MET A 68 -2.44 3.15 -4.14
N MET A 69 -3.05 3.55 -5.25
CA MET A 69 -3.35 4.96 -5.53
C MET A 69 -4.34 5.50 -4.49
N ALA A 70 -5.47 4.84 -4.26
CA ALA A 70 -6.46 5.28 -3.28
C ALA A 70 -5.89 5.39 -1.85
N TRP A 71 -5.01 4.45 -1.47
CA TRP A 71 -4.39 4.47 -0.14
C TRP A 71 -3.34 5.58 0.00
N LYS A 72 -2.61 5.90 -1.06
CA LYS A 72 -1.59 6.98 -1.10
C LYS A 72 -2.17 8.36 -1.36
N ASP A 73 -3.25 8.50 -2.13
CA ASP A 73 -3.86 9.79 -2.52
C ASP A 73 -4.33 10.61 -1.31
N GLY A 74 -4.60 9.94 -0.19
CA GLY A 74 -4.80 10.59 1.11
C GLY A 74 -3.52 11.08 1.80
N SER A 75 -2.36 11.05 1.15
CA SER A 75 -1.07 11.42 1.74
C SER A 75 -0.21 12.24 0.78
N ASP A 76 0.35 13.36 1.26
CA ASP A 76 1.35 14.16 0.54
C ASP A 76 2.71 13.45 0.39
N ILE A 77 2.79 12.16 0.70
CA ILE A 77 4.03 11.39 0.69
C ILE A 77 4.16 10.68 -0.64
N ASP A 78 4.85 11.33 -1.58
CA ASP A 78 5.35 10.70 -2.78
C ASP A 78 6.40 9.65 -2.38
N LEU A 79 5.97 8.38 -2.32
CA LEU A 79 6.85 7.22 -2.18
C LEU A 79 7.58 7.02 -3.51
N GLY A 80 8.46 7.97 -3.82
CA GLY A 80 9.33 8.06 -4.99
C GLY A 80 8.93 7.09 -6.07
N GLU A 81 7.89 7.45 -6.82
CA GLU A 81 7.56 6.72 -8.03
C GLU A 81 8.85 6.55 -8.80
N SER A 82 9.30 5.30 -8.88
CA SER A 82 10.44 4.96 -9.68
C SER A 82 10.03 5.26 -11.11
N THR A 83 10.35 6.45 -11.57
CA THR A 83 10.72 6.73 -12.94
C THR A 83 11.98 5.93 -13.25
N ALA A 84 11.89 4.60 -13.17
CA ALA A 84 12.72 3.72 -13.98
C ALA A 84 12.17 3.81 -15.40
N SER A 85 12.25 5.01 -15.98
CA SER A 85 12.42 5.14 -17.42
C SER A 85 13.77 4.51 -17.72
N SER A 86 13.79 3.20 -17.95
CA SER A 86 14.86 2.57 -18.69
C SER A 86 14.82 3.11 -20.12
N THR A 87 15.40 4.28 -20.32
CA THR A 87 15.94 4.65 -21.62
C THR A 87 17.23 3.88 -21.80
N SER A 88 17.19 2.79 -22.58
CA SER A 88 18.23 2.34 -23.52
C SER A 88 17.73 1.15 -24.31
#